data_AF-A0A938DV27-F1
#
_entry.id   AF-A0A938DV27-F1
#
_cell.length_a   1.000
_cell.length_b   1.000
_cell.length_c   1.000
_cell.angle_alpha   90.00
_cell.angle_beta   90.00
_cell.angle_gamma   90.00
#
_symmetry.space_group_name_H-M   'P 1'
#
loop_
_entity.id
_entity.type
_entity.pdbx_description
1 polymer ?
#
loop_
_entity_poly.entity_id
_entity_poly.type
_entity_poly.pdbx_seq_one_letter_code
_entity_poly.pdbx_strand_id
1 'polypeptide(L)'
;MPVEDHRFENWLWRTEPMPGAAAVVFDMDGVLSDASTRQHYLEYPFRDWEAFFHACGDDDLIAEVARLLDVLESDLQVVLLTARPIRVRPQTLGWLDRYQLRWDLLIMREYGDYMAARSFKQRTVTELRSREYDLRLAFEDDPRNVHMFHTQGVPCIYIHSGYYE
;
A
#
# COMPACT_ATOMS: atom_id res chain seq x y z
N MET A 1 4.41 18.90 5.16
CA MET A 1 3.00 18.50 5.35
C MET A 1 2.59 17.79 4.08
N PRO A 2 1.99 16.59 4.16
CA PRO A 2 1.50 15.89 2.98
C PRO A 2 0.50 16.75 2.17
N VAL A 3 0.48 16.56 0.85
CA VAL A 3 -0.33 17.32 -0.11
C VAL A 3 -1.30 16.37 -0.80
N GLU A 4 -2.59 16.68 -0.75
CA GLU A 4 -3.62 15.90 -1.47
C GLU A 4 -3.50 16.12 -2.97
N ASP A 5 -3.72 15.07 -3.75
CA ASP A 5 -3.75 15.20 -5.20
C ASP A 5 -5.06 15.84 -5.68
N HIS A 6 -4.96 16.79 -6.61
CA HIS A 6 -6.13 17.50 -7.11
C HIS A 6 -7.00 16.69 -8.08
N ARG A 7 -6.52 15.56 -8.60
CA ARG A 7 -7.27 14.69 -9.52
C ARG A 7 -7.75 13.39 -8.88
N PHE A 8 -7.07 12.92 -7.84
CA PHE A 8 -7.40 11.67 -7.15
C PHE A 8 -7.47 11.90 -5.64
N GLU A 9 -8.67 11.90 -5.07
CA GLU A 9 -8.90 12.18 -3.65
C GLU A 9 -8.22 11.18 -2.70
N ASN A 10 -7.90 10.00 -3.21
CA ASN A 10 -7.26 8.92 -2.48
C ASN A 10 -5.73 8.88 -2.63
N TRP A 11 -5.13 9.87 -3.32
CA TRP A 11 -3.69 10.02 -3.46
C TRP A 11 -3.20 11.13 -2.55
N LEU A 12 -2.16 10.83 -1.78
CA LEU A 12 -1.53 11.76 -0.88
C LEU A 12 -0.02 11.76 -1.12
N TRP A 13 0.51 12.90 -1.52
CA TRP A 13 1.94 13.09 -1.71
C TRP A 13 2.60 13.49 -0.39
N ARG A 14 3.75 12.91 -0.06
CA ARG A 14 4.50 13.34 1.14
C ARG A 14 5.07 14.74 0.96
N THR A 15 5.53 15.03 -0.25
CA THR A 15 6.12 16.30 -0.72
C THR A 15 5.51 16.70 -2.05
N GLU A 16 6.15 17.57 -2.84
CA GLU A 16 5.65 17.92 -4.17
C GLU A 16 5.63 16.68 -5.11
N PRO A 17 4.59 16.54 -5.96
CA PRO A 17 4.51 15.43 -6.91
C PRO A 17 5.69 15.42 -7.89
N MET A 18 6.18 14.23 -8.23
CA MET A 18 7.18 14.03 -9.29
C MET A 18 6.64 13.10 -10.39
N PRO A 19 5.83 13.60 -11.34
CA PRO A 19 5.32 12.80 -12.45
C PRO A 19 6.46 12.21 -13.29
N GLY A 20 6.23 11.05 -13.90
CA GLY A 20 7.22 10.42 -14.78
C GLY A 20 8.40 9.75 -14.06
N ALA A 21 8.38 9.68 -12.73
CA ALA A 21 9.48 9.12 -11.96
C ALA A 21 9.51 7.59 -12.02
N ALA A 22 10.71 7.04 -11.86
CA ALA A 22 10.89 5.63 -11.57
C ALA A 22 10.39 5.33 -10.16
N ALA A 23 9.61 4.26 -10.01
CA ALA A 23 8.95 3.94 -8.76
C ALA A 23 9.00 2.46 -8.40
N VAL A 24 8.98 2.22 -7.09
CA VAL A 24 8.81 0.91 -6.48
C VAL A 24 7.52 0.96 -5.66
N VAL A 25 6.68 -0.05 -5.84
CA VAL A 25 5.37 -0.14 -5.19
C VAL A 25 5.46 -1.08 -3.99
N PHE A 26 4.94 -0.65 -2.85
CA PHE A 26 4.82 -1.48 -1.67
C PHE A 26 3.35 -1.54 -1.26
N ASP A 27 2.81 -2.75 -1.08
CA ASP A 27 1.66 -2.89 -0.21
C ASP A 27 2.03 -2.59 1.26
N MET A 28 1.03 -2.42 2.11
CA MET A 28 1.22 -2.21 3.53
C MET A 28 0.94 -3.45 4.37
N ASP A 29 -0.25 -4.05 4.28
CA ASP A 29 -0.71 -5.05 5.24
C ASP A 29 -0.08 -6.41 4.90
N GLY A 30 0.78 -6.94 5.77
CA GLY A 30 1.56 -8.16 5.51
C GLY A 30 2.86 -7.93 4.73
N VAL A 31 3.17 -6.68 4.39
CA VAL A 31 4.41 -6.28 3.71
C VAL A 31 5.26 -5.36 4.59
N LEU A 32 4.73 -4.20 4.98
CA LEU A 32 5.39 -3.28 5.91
C LEU A 32 4.78 -3.34 7.32
N SER A 33 3.47 -3.55 7.39
CA SER A 33 2.65 -3.53 8.59
C SER A 33 2.21 -4.94 8.91
N ASP A 34 2.60 -5.46 10.06
CA ASP A 34 2.14 -6.78 10.51
C ASP A 34 0.70 -6.68 11.03
N ALA A 35 -0.23 -7.11 10.18
CA ALA A 35 -1.66 -7.17 10.46
C ALA A 35 -2.07 -8.45 11.21
N SER A 36 -1.13 -9.30 11.66
CA SER A 36 -1.42 -10.60 12.29
C SER A 36 -2.34 -10.47 13.51
N THR A 37 -2.09 -9.46 14.34
CA THR A 37 -2.84 -9.21 15.59
C THR A 37 -4.29 -8.85 15.35
N ARG A 38 -4.65 -8.38 14.15
CA ARG A 38 -6.01 -7.98 13.76
C ARG A 38 -6.69 -8.95 12.79
N GLN A 39 -6.04 -10.01 12.33
CA GLN A 39 -6.66 -11.03 11.48
C GLN A 39 -7.90 -11.68 12.11
N HIS A 40 -7.96 -11.75 13.45
CA HIS A 40 -9.09 -12.29 14.19
C HIS A 40 -10.43 -11.58 13.87
N TYR A 41 -10.41 -10.31 13.44
CA TYR A 41 -11.62 -9.61 13.00
C TYR A 41 -12.21 -10.18 11.69
N LEU A 42 -11.43 -10.91 10.90
CA LEU A 42 -11.82 -11.46 9.61
C LEU A 42 -12.13 -12.96 9.67
N GLU A 43 -12.05 -13.55 10.86
CA GLU A 43 -12.40 -14.95 11.09
C GLU A 43 -13.91 -15.19 10.99
N TYR A 44 -14.28 -16.45 10.75
CA TYR A 44 -15.68 -16.90 10.72
C TYR A 44 -16.32 -16.74 12.12
N PRO A 45 -17.64 -16.47 12.25
CA PRO A 45 -18.68 -16.42 11.22
C PRO A 45 -18.88 -15.08 10.51
N PHE A 46 -18.40 -13.97 11.08
CA PHE A 46 -18.68 -12.64 10.58
C PHE A 46 -17.41 -11.82 10.48
N ARG A 47 -17.10 -11.35 9.28
CA ARG A 47 -15.96 -10.48 9.04
C ARG A 47 -16.29 -9.05 9.45
N ASP A 48 -15.58 -8.55 10.45
CA ASP A 48 -15.61 -7.14 10.86
C ASP A 48 -14.48 -6.36 10.19
N TRP A 49 -14.73 -5.96 8.94
CA TRP A 49 -13.80 -5.12 8.19
C TRP A 49 -13.61 -3.73 8.81
N GLU A 50 -14.59 -3.23 9.58
CA GLU A 50 -14.49 -1.93 10.20
C GLU A 50 -13.44 -1.97 11.32
N ALA A 51 -13.59 -2.87 12.27
CA ALA A 51 -12.63 -3.07 13.34
C ALA A 51 -11.24 -3.47 12.81
N PHE A 52 -11.18 -4.35 11.81
CA PHE A 52 -9.93 -4.74 11.14
C PHE A 52 -9.14 -3.54 10.64
N PHE A 53 -9.77 -2.60 9.92
CA PHE A 53 -9.05 -1.43 9.41
C PHE A 53 -8.78 -0.38 10.49
N HIS A 54 -9.66 -0.21 11.46
CA HIS A 54 -9.47 0.77 12.53
C HIS A 54 -8.28 0.46 13.44
N ALA A 55 -7.95 -0.83 13.63
CA ALA A 55 -6.81 -1.27 14.44
C ALA A 55 -5.44 -1.09 13.77
N CYS A 56 -5.37 -0.71 12.48
CA CYS A 56 -4.12 -0.71 11.72
C CYS A 56 -3.03 0.26 12.22
N GLY A 57 -3.38 1.21 13.09
CA GLY A 57 -2.43 2.14 13.70
C GLY A 57 -1.54 1.50 14.77
N ASP A 58 -1.93 0.33 15.27
CA ASP A 58 -1.24 -0.40 16.35
C ASP A 58 -0.39 -1.57 15.85
N ASP A 59 -0.41 -1.84 14.54
CA ASP A 59 0.37 -2.91 13.90
C ASP A 59 1.88 -2.76 14.20
N ASP A 60 2.57 -3.89 14.37
CA ASP A 60 4.04 -3.89 14.43
C ASP A 60 4.65 -3.70 13.02
N LEU A 61 5.90 -3.25 12.99
CA LEU A 61 6.66 -3.08 11.75
C LEU A 61 7.33 -4.39 11.34
N ILE A 62 7.16 -4.77 10.08
CA ILE A 62 7.96 -5.83 9.45
C ILE A 62 9.35 -5.25 9.11
N ALA A 63 10.28 -5.40 10.04
CA ALA A 63 11.55 -4.66 10.06
C ALA A 63 12.45 -4.94 8.84
N GLU A 64 12.41 -6.15 8.30
CA GLU A 64 13.20 -6.57 7.13
C GLU A 64 12.77 -5.83 5.87
N VAL A 65 11.47 -5.68 5.64
CA VAL A 65 10.94 -4.95 4.49
C VAL A 65 11.12 -3.45 4.70
N ALA A 66 10.98 -2.94 5.93
CA ALA A 66 11.30 -1.55 6.24
C ALA A 66 12.77 -1.21 5.93
N ARG A 67 13.71 -2.12 6.22
CA ARG A 67 15.13 -1.94 5.86
C ARG A 67 15.34 -1.80 4.36
N LEU A 68 14.50 -2.43 3.54
CA LEU A 68 14.60 -2.31 2.10
C LEU A 68 14.39 -0.87 1.64
N LEU A 69 13.46 -0.13 2.27
CA LEU A 69 13.20 1.27 1.95
C LEU A 69 14.44 2.16 2.11
N ASP A 70 15.31 1.84 3.08
CA ASP A 70 16.54 2.59 3.36
C ASP A 70 17.65 2.35 2.33
N VAL A 71 17.64 1.19 1.66
CA VAL A 71 18.71 0.80 0.72
C VAL A 71 18.32 1.01 -0.74
N LEU A 72 17.07 1.37 -1.03
CA LEU A 72 16.65 1.82 -2.35
C LEU A 72 17.34 3.14 -2.71
N GLU A 73 17.74 3.30 -3.97
CA GLU A 73 18.31 4.56 -4.47
C GLU A 73 17.38 5.74 -4.16
N SER A 74 17.95 6.89 -3.78
CA SER A 74 17.17 8.04 -3.27
C SER A 74 16.24 8.68 -4.31
N ASP A 75 16.51 8.45 -5.60
CA ASP A 75 15.72 8.95 -6.72
C ASP A 75 14.54 8.04 -7.10
N LEU A 76 14.51 6.79 -6.60
CA LEU A 76 13.34 5.92 -6.72
C LEU A 76 12.20 6.42 -5.83
N GLN A 77 11.05 6.63 -6.43
CA GLN A 77 9.83 6.95 -5.70
C GLN A 77 9.26 5.71 -5.01
N VAL A 78 9.01 5.81 -3.72
CA VAL A 78 8.35 4.78 -2.92
C VAL A 78 6.85 5.07 -2.91
N VAL A 79 6.10 4.26 -3.66
CA VAL A 79 4.64 4.32 -3.74
C VAL A 79 4.05 3.28 -2.79
N LEU A 80 3.36 3.74 -1.76
CA LEU A 80 2.56 2.88 -0.89
C LEU A 80 1.17 2.71 -1.52
N LEU A 81 0.83 1.49 -1.97
CA LEU A 81 -0.45 1.17 -2.59
C LEU A 81 -1.23 0.19 -1.71
N THR A 82 -2.15 0.71 -0.90
CA THR A 82 -2.86 -0.08 0.12
C THR A 82 -4.36 -0.15 -0.12
N ALA A 83 -4.96 -1.31 0.20
CA ALA A 83 -6.41 -1.48 0.21
C ALA A 83 -7.09 -0.93 1.48
N ARG A 84 -6.32 -0.37 2.43
CA ARG A 84 -6.86 0.37 3.57
C ARG A 84 -7.80 1.47 3.05
N PRO A 85 -9.04 1.56 3.54
CA PRO A 85 -9.97 2.60 3.10
C PRO A 85 -9.50 3.97 3.59
N ILE A 86 -9.76 5.02 2.82
CA ILE A 86 -9.33 6.40 3.14
C ILE A 86 -9.81 6.88 4.53
N ARG A 87 -10.90 6.32 5.06
CA ARG A 87 -11.38 6.63 6.42
C ARG A 87 -10.37 6.33 7.53
N VAL A 88 -9.43 5.40 7.31
CA VAL A 88 -8.34 5.07 8.25
C VAL A 88 -7.01 5.73 7.89
N ARG A 89 -7.05 6.78 7.04
CA ARG A 89 -5.88 7.59 6.70
C ARG A 89 -5.20 8.19 7.95
N PRO A 90 -5.92 8.73 8.96
CA PRO A 90 -5.26 9.24 10.17
C PRO A 90 -4.43 8.19 10.90
N GLN A 91 -4.94 6.96 11.05
CA GLN A 91 -4.24 5.84 11.67
C GLN A 91 -3.02 5.43 10.85
N THR A 92 -3.20 5.30 9.53
CA THR A 92 -2.11 4.97 8.60
C THR A 92 -0.98 5.99 8.65
N LEU A 93 -1.31 7.29 8.64
CA LEU A 93 -0.31 8.36 8.72
C LEU A 93 0.38 8.43 10.08
N GLY A 94 -0.36 8.24 11.18
CA GLY A 94 0.23 8.15 12.52
C GLY A 94 1.19 6.98 12.64
N TRP A 95 0.87 5.83 12.04
CA TRP A 95 1.75 4.67 11.99
C TRP A 95 3.00 4.93 11.14
N LEU A 96 2.86 5.52 9.95
CA LEU A 96 4.00 5.90 9.10
C LEU A 96 4.94 6.89 9.79
N ASP A 97 4.40 7.86 10.54
CA ASP A 97 5.17 8.81 11.33
C ASP A 97 5.85 8.12 12.53
N ARG A 98 5.15 7.25 13.26
CA ARG A 98 5.73 6.49 14.38
C ARG A 98 7.00 5.73 13.99
N TYR A 99 7.00 5.11 12.82
CA TYR A 99 8.14 4.32 12.32
C TYR A 99 9.10 5.10 11.41
N GLN A 100 8.81 6.37 11.11
CA GLN A 100 9.65 7.27 10.29
C GLN A 100 10.01 6.67 8.91
N LEU A 101 9.08 5.96 8.30
CA LEU A 101 9.34 5.25 7.04
C LEU A 101 9.51 6.22 5.87
N ARG A 102 10.37 5.84 4.92
CA ARG A 102 10.47 6.52 3.62
C ARG A 102 9.27 6.15 2.76
N TRP A 103 8.58 7.16 2.26
CA TRP A 103 7.54 7.07 1.23
C TRP A 103 7.43 8.41 0.51
N ASP A 104 6.90 8.40 -0.70
CA ASP A 104 6.72 9.60 -1.52
C ASP A 104 5.25 9.82 -1.90
N LEU A 105 4.54 8.72 -2.16
CA LEU A 105 3.13 8.72 -2.53
C LEU A 105 2.39 7.63 -1.76
N LEU A 106 1.31 7.99 -1.07
CA LEU A 106 0.38 7.07 -0.44
C LEU A 106 -0.92 7.05 -1.25
N ILE A 107 -1.30 5.88 -1.77
CA ILE A 107 -2.55 5.65 -2.47
C ILE A 107 -3.39 4.67 -1.65
N MET A 108 -4.55 5.15 -1.21
CA MET A 108 -5.49 4.38 -0.38
C MET A 108 -6.74 4.02 -1.19
N ARG A 109 -7.59 3.14 -0.66
CA ARG A 109 -8.86 2.81 -1.30
C ARG A 109 -9.90 3.91 -1.06
N GLU A 110 -10.55 4.37 -2.13
CA GLU A 110 -11.59 5.41 -2.12
C GLU A 110 -12.84 5.00 -1.32
N TYR A 111 -13.65 5.99 -0.94
CA TYR A 111 -14.94 5.72 -0.31
C TYR A 111 -15.91 5.08 -1.31
N GLY A 112 -16.68 4.08 -0.87
CA GLY A 112 -17.67 3.41 -1.73
C GLY A 112 -17.10 2.43 -2.75
N ASP A 113 -15.78 2.22 -2.78
CA ASP A 113 -15.17 1.13 -3.55
C ASP A 113 -15.31 -0.20 -2.79
N TYR A 114 -16.29 -1.01 -3.22
CA TYR A 114 -16.54 -2.37 -2.73
C TYR A 114 -15.90 -3.45 -3.61
N MET A 115 -15.08 -3.06 -4.59
CA MET A 115 -14.39 -4.01 -5.44
C MET A 115 -13.35 -4.80 -4.65
N ALA A 116 -12.99 -5.97 -5.18
CA ALA A 116 -11.86 -6.73 -4.66
C ALA A 116 -10.59 -5.87 -4.71
N ALA A 117 -9.73 -5.99 -3.68
CA ALA A 117 -8.48 -5.24 -3.58
C ALA A 117 -7.63 -5.31 -4.87
N ARG A 118 -7.57 -6.49 -5.49
CA ARG A 118 -6.95 -6.71 -6.80
C ARG A 118 -7.44 -5.76 -7.89
N SER A 119 -8.76 -5.58 -8.01
CA SER A 119 -9.37 -4.73 -9.04
C SER A 119 -9.06 -3.25 -8.80
N PHE A 120 -9.08 -2.82 -7.54
CA PHE A 120 -8.63 -1.49 -7.13
C PHE A 120 -7.15 -1.25 -7.52
N LYS A 121 -6.25 -2.14 -7.09
CA LYS A 121 -4.81 -2.01 -7.36
C LYS A 121 -4.49 -2.04 -8.86
N GLN A 122 -5.19 -2.89 -9.63
CA GLN A 122 -5.03 -2.95 -11.09
C GLN A 122 -5.42 -1.63 -11.77
N ARG A 123 -6.53 -1.01 -11.34
CA ARG A 123 -6.92 0.33 -11.81
C ARG A 123 -5.83 1.34 -11.46
N THR A 124 -5.32 1.34 -10.24
CA THR A 124 -4.27 2.28 -9.82
C THR A 124 -2.96 2.11 -10.59
N VAL A 125 -2.57 0.89 -10.97
CA VAL A 125 -1.42 0.67 -11.88
C VAL A 125 -1.63 1.37 -13.22
N THR A 126 -2.85 1.35 -13.74
CA THR A 126 -3.21 2.06 -14.99
C THR A 126 -3.15 3.58 -14.79
N GLU A 127 -3.64 4.09 -13.67
CA GLU A 127 -3.61 5.51 -13.32
C GLU A 127 -2.17 6.02 -13.14
N LEU A 128 -1.29 5.26 -12.47
CA LEU A 128 0.14 5.57 -12.33
C LEU A 128 0.83 5.67 -13.69
N ARG A 129 0.59 4.70 -14.59
CA ARG A 129 1.13 4.72 -15.95
C ARG A 129 0.62 5.89 -16.79
N SER A 130 -0.64 6.30 -16.58
CA SER A 130 -1.18 7.50 -17.25
C SER A 130 -0.46 8.79 -16.84
N ARG A 131 0.28 8.75 -15.72
CA ARG A 131 1.17 9.81 -15.22
C ARG A 131 2.65 9.51 -15.48
N GLU A 132 2.92 8.63 -16.44
CA GLU A 132 4.26 8.29 -16.94
C GLU A 132 5.18 7.60 -15.92
N TYR A 133 4.64 7.11 -14.80
CA TYR A 133 5.45 6.37 -13.82
C TYR A 133 6.03 5.08 -14.41
N ASP A 134 7.34 4.91 -14.23
CA ASP A 134 8.06 3.68 -14.54
C ASP A 134 8.05 2.76 -13.30
N LEU A 135 7.05 1.89 -13.22
CA LEU A 135 6.89 0.94 -12.11
C LEU A 135 7.87 -0.23 -12.26
N ARG A 136 8.97 -0.18 -11.53
CA ARG A 136 10.10 -1.12 -11.70
C ARG A 136 9.94 -2.42 -10.92
N LEU A 137 9.33 -2.35 -9.74
CA LEU A 137 9.20 -3.47 -8.83
C LEU A 137 8.03 -3.25 -7.87
N ALA A 138 7.34 -4.32 -7.49
CA ALA A 138 6.29 -4.32 -6.48
C ALA A 138 6.57 -5.33 -5.36
N PHE A 139 6.04 -5.07 -4.16
CA PHE A 139 6.06 -5.97 -2.99
C PHE A 139 4.63 -6.19 -2.50
N GLU A 140 4.20 -7.45 -2.45
CA GLU A 140 2.84 -7.86 -2.08
C GLU A 140 2.85 -9.17 -1.31
N ASP A 141 1.88 -9.34 -0.41
CA ASP A 141 1.69 -10.57 0.35
C ASP A 141 0.48 -11.39 -0.11
N ASP A 142 -0.48 -10.80 -0.84
CA ASP A 142 -1.61 -11.52 -1.42
C ASP A 142 -1.21 -12.13 -2.78
N PRO A 143 -1.18 -13.46 -2.95
CA PRO A 143 -0.82 -14.10 -4.22
C PRO A 143 -1.67 -13.64 -5.42
N ARG A 144 -2.91 -13.20 -5.18
CA ARG A 144 -3.81 -12.69 -6.22
C ARG A 144 -3.37 -11.31 -6.71
N ASN A 145 -2.80 -10.47 -5.83
CA ASN A 145 -2.24 -9.18 -6.20
C ASN A 145 -0.87 -9.36 -6.87
N VAL A 146 -0.03 -10.29 -6.39
CA VAL A 146 1.24 -10.65 -7.05
C VAL A 146 0.98 -11.05 -8.50
N HIS A 147 0.04 -11.97 -8.71
CA HIS A 147 -0.36 -12.39 -10.06
C HIS A 147 -0.85 -11.19 -10.89
N MET A 148 -1.66 -10.30 -10.30
CA MET A 148 -2.11 -9.09 -10.97
C MET A 148 -0.95 -8.21 -11.43
N PHE A 149 0.03 -7.89 -10.56
CA PHE A 149 1.20 -7.11 -10.97
C PHE A 149 1.97 -7.75 -12.13
N HIS A 150 2.21 -9.06 -12.07
CA HIS A 150 2.85 -9.79 -13.16
C HIS A 150 2.04 -9.70 -14.46
N THR A 151 0.71 -9.85 -14.42
CA THR A 151 -0.13 -9.68 -15.62
C THR A 151 -0.13 -8.25 -16.16
N GLN A 152 0.11 -7.26 -15.29
CA GLN A 152 0.30 -5.87 -15.70
C GLN A 152 1.73 -5.61 -16.21
N GLY A 153 2.65 -6.59 -16.17
CA GLY A 153 4.03 -6.41 -16.61
C GLY A 153 4.91 -5.69 -15.59
N VAL A 154 4.51 -5.65 -14.31
CA VAL A 154 5.32 -5.12 -13.21
C VAL A 154 5.92 -6.31 -12.46
N PRO A 155 7.26 -6.46 -12.40
CA PRO A 155 7.88 -7.46 -11.55
C PRO A 155 7.41 -7.31 -10.10
N CYS A 156 7.08 -8.42 -9.44
CA CYS A 156 6.57 -8.41 -8.08
C CYS A 156 7.24 -9.48 -7.24
N ILE A 157 7.74 -9.09 -6.07
CA ILE A 157 8.27 -9.98 -5.04
C ILE A 157 7.13 -10.31 -4.07
N TYR A 158 6.91 -11.61 -3.87
CA TYR A 158 5.97 -12.12 -2.87
C TYR A 158 6.61 -12.07 -1.49
N ILE A 159 5.90 -11.49 -0.52
CA ILE A 159 6.25 -11.49 0.90
C ILE A 159 5.30 -12.46 1.60
N HIS A 160 5.84 -13.42 2.35
CA HIS A 160 5.00 -14.36 3.07
C HIS A 160 4.51 -13.74 4.38
N SER A 161 3.23 -13.36 4.43
CA SER A 161 2.60 -12.80 5.62
C SER A 161 1.94 -13.82 6.56
N GLY A 162 1.66 -15.02 6.04
CA GLY A 162 0.92 -16.07 6.76
C GLY A 162 -0.60 -15.86 6.80
N TYR A 163 -1.15 -14.83 6.15
CA TYR A 163 -2.61 -14.55 6.14
C TYR A 163 -3.36 -15.31 5.05
N TYR A 164 -2.64 -15.73 4.01
CA TYR A 164 -3.17 -16.39 2.83
C TYR A 164 -2.58 -17.81 2.75
N GLU A 165 -3.45 -18.81 2.76
CA GLU A 165 -3.14 -20.22 2.47
C GLU A 165 -3.29 -20.54 0.98
#